data_AF-A0A967WYC6-F1
#
_entry.id   AF-A0A967WYC6-F1
#
_cell.length_a   1.000
_cell.length_b   1.000
_cell.length_c   1.000
_cell.angle_alpha   90.00
_cell.angle_beta   90.00
_cell.angle_gamma   90.00
#
_symmetry.space_group_name_H-M   'P 1'
#
loop_
_entity.id
_entity.type
_entity.pdbx_description
1 polymer ?
#
loop_
_entity_poly.entity_id
_entity_poly.type
_entity_poly.pdbx_seq_one_letter_code
_entity_poly.pdbx_strand_id
1 'polypeptide(L)'
;GGSLYPSLLQRLAVVPNEMSREREYIDHTIQFTQAAYGLSEVTEADFDVVEEAVPLDLDANSSTIKNIRLWDYRPLLRTYGQLQEIRLYYAFIDVDVDRYRLGDDYRQVTLVAREIAPDELPQTAQTWVNRHLVYTHGSGVVLSPVNEVLEEGLPNLWVRDIPPQASYPELSVTRPEIYFGELTDE
;
A
#
# COMPACT_ATOMS: atom_id res chain seq x y z
N GLY A 1 17.29 3.37 -39.94
CA GLY A 1 18.73 3.10 -39.74
C GLY A 1 19.42 4.14 -38.89
N GLY A 2 18.86 4.49 -37.72
CA GLY A 2 19.36 5.59 -36.88
C GLY A 2 19.81 5.19 -35.47
N SER A 3 19.79 3.91 -35.09
CA SER A 3 20.15 3.49 -33.71
C SER A 3 21.63 3.18 -33.51
N LEU A 4 22.38 2.94 -34.59
CA LEU A 4 23.81 2.63 -34.53
C LEU A 4 24.67 3.88 -34.28
N TYR A 5 24.27 5.03 -34.83
CA TYR A 5 25.02 6.28 -34.70
C TYR A 5 25.00 6.89 -33.28
N PRO A 6 23.85 6.95 -32.57
CA PRO A 6 23.79 7.41 -31.18
C PRO A 6 24.56 6.50 -30.23
N SER A 7 24.47 5.17 -30.41
CA SER A 7 25.12 4.20 -29.54
C SER A 7 26.65 4.18 -29.69
N LEU A 8 27.18 4.46 -30.89
CA LEU A 8 28.61 4.67 -31.13
C LEU A 8 29.11 6.00 -30.54
N LEU A 9 28.36 7.10 -30.69
CA LEU A 9 28.67 8.38 -30.05
C LEU A 9 28.65 8.30 -28.52
N GLN A 10 27.67 7.59 -27.95
CA GLN A 10 27.58 7.34 -26.51
C GLN A 10 28.86 6.66 -26.02
N ARG A 11 29.29 5.55 -26.63
CA ARG A 11 30.44 4.76 -26.19
C ARG A 11 31.80 5.45 -26.38
N LEU A 12 31.96 6.26 -27.42
CA LEU A 12 33.28 6.82 -27.79
C LEU A 12 33.49 8.25 -27.28
N ALA A 13 32.43 9.03 -27.06
CA ALA A 13 32.53 10.44 -26.68
C ALA A 13 31.82 10.79 -25.36
N VAL A 14 30.78 10.05 -24.97
CA VAL A 14 30.02 10.31 -23.74
C VAL A 14 30.55 9.47 -22.59
N VAL A 15 30.56 8.13 -22.66
CA VAL A 15 31.03 7.23 -21.59
C VAL A 15 32.42 7.59 -21.02
N PRO A 16 33.42 8.05 -21.80
CA PRO A 16 34.72 8.45 -21.23
C PRO A 16 34.72 9.80 -20.47
N ASN A 17 33.72 10.66 -20.68
CA ASN A 17 33.60 11.98 -20.05
C ASN A 17 32.11 12.36 -19.81
N GLU A 18 31.34 11.40 -19.31
CA GLU A 18 29.87 11.41 -19.25
C GLU A 18 29.38 12.52 -18.33
N MET A 19 30.06 12.68 -17.19
CA MET A 19 29.79 13.72 -16.19
C MET A 19 29.93 15.14 -16.73
N SER A 20 30.75 15.40 -17.76
CA SER A 20 30.85 16.74 -18.37
C SER A 20 29.87 16.95 -19.51
N ARG A 21 29.47 15.87 -20.21
CA ARG A 21 28.62 15.90 -21.40
C ARG A 21 27.13 15.85 -21.05
N GLU A 22 26.76 15.18 -19.96
CA GLU A 22 25.38 15.01 -19.53
C GLU A 22 24.97 15.93 -18.38
N ARG A 23 25.89 16.71 -17.81
CA ARG A 23 25.63 17.62 -16.67
C ARG A 23 24.40 18.51 -16.89
N GLU A 24 24.31 19.17 -18.04
CA GLU A 24 23.19 20.06 -18.35
C GLU A 24 21.85 19.32 -18.41
N TYR A 25 21.83 18.11 -18.97
CA TYR A 25 20.63 17.28 -19.03
C TYR A 25 20.24 16.70 -17.66
N ILE A 26 21.22 16.38 -16.82
CA ILE A 26 21.01 15.96 -15.43
C ILE A 26 20.45 17.13 -14.62
N ASP A 27 21.02 18.33 -14.73
CA ASP A 27 20.54 19.54 -14.06
C ASP A 27 19.10 19.88 -14.47
N HIS A 28 18.78 19.80 -15.77
CA HIS A 28 17.41 19.96 -16.25
C HIS A 28 16.46 18.90 -15.67
N THR A 29 16.88 17.62 -15.67
CA THR A 29 16.07 16.53 -15.08
C THR A 29 15.79 16.80 -13.60
N ILE A 30 16.81 17.17 -12.82
CA ILE A 30 16.66 17.50 -11.40
C ILE A 30 15.69 18.66 -11.21
N GLN A 31 15.85 19.75 -11.96
CA GLN A 31 14.97 20.93 -11.86
C GLN A 31 13.52 20.61 -12.23
N PHE A 32 13.29 19.89 -13.33
CA PHE A 32 11.93 19.54 -13.76
C PHE A 32 11.27 18.53 -12.82
N THR A 33 12.01 17.58 -12.28
CA THR A 33 11.49 16.66 -11.26
C THR A 33 11.15 17.42 -9.97
N GLN A 34 12.04 18.29 -9.48
CA GLN A 34 11.76 19.12 -8.31
C GLN A 34 10.53 20.01 -8.52
N ALA A 35 10.39 20.65 -9.68
CA ALA A 35 9.22 21.47 -10.01
C ALA A 35 7.93 20.65 -10.10
N ALA A 36 7.96 19.46 -10.72
CA ALA A 36 6.80 18.58 -10.87
C ALA A 36 6.27 18.07 -9.52
N TYR A 37 7.16 17.81 -8.56
CA TYR A 37 6.81 17.37 -7.21
C TYR A 37 6.70 18.52 -6.19
N GLY A 38 6.86 19.77 -6.60
CA GLY A 38 6.78 20.94 -5.70
C GLY A 38 7.93 21.02 -4.68
N LEU A 39 9.07 20.40 -4.95
CA LEU A 39 10.24 20.34 -4.07
C LEU A 39 11.12 21.59 -4.14
N SER A 40 10.74 22.62 -4.90
CA SER A 40 11.45 23.91 -4.92
C SER A 40 11.13 24.80 -3.72
N GLU A 41 10.08 24.47 -2.95
CA GLU A 41 9.59 25.27 -1.82
C GLU A 41 9.67 24.53 -0.48
N VAL A 42 10.40 23.42 -0.41
CA VAL A 42 10.56 22.68 0.85
C VAL A 42 11.57 23.36 1.77
N THR A 43 11.24 23.43 3.05
CA THR A 43 12.17 23.86 4.09
C THR A 43 13.03 22.66 4.48
N GLU A 44 14.30 22.71 4.13
CA GLU A 44 15.29 21.77 4.65
C GLU A 44 15.51 22.03 6.14
N ALA A 45 15.46 20.97 6.94
CA ALA A 45 15.74 21.02 8.36
C ALA A 45 16.88 20.05 8.66
N ASP A 46 18.00 20.60 9.10
CA ASP A 46 19.08 19.78 9.65
C ASP A 46 18.57 19.11 10.93
N PHE A 47 18.78 17.80 11.03
CA PHE A 47 18.51 17.04 12.25
C PHE A 47 19.81 16.41 12.72
N ASP A 48 20.11 16.60 14.00
CA ASP A 48 21.28 15.98 14.61
C ASP A 48 21.02 14.47 14.74
N VAL A 49 21.84 13.67 14.04
CA VAL A 49 21.86 12.23 14.23
C VAL A 49 22.49 11.94 15.58
N VAL A 50 21.67 11.60 16.56
CA VAL A 50 22.16 11.19 17.88
C VAL A 50 22.74 9.78 17.76
N GLU A 51 24.07 9.67 17.75
CA GLU A 51 24.78 8.38 17.63
C GLU A 51 24.81 7.57 18.95
N GLU A 52 24.54 8.21 20.09
CA GLU A 52 24.45 7.52 21.38
C GLU A 52 23.04 6.95 21.63
N ALA A 53 22.98 5.73 22.15
CA ALA A 53 21.72 5.09 22.54
C ALA A 53 21.10 5.82 23.74
N VAL A 54 20.24 6.80 23.46
CA VAL A 54 19.43 7.47 24.48
C VAL A 54 18.32 6.51 24.91
N PRO A 55 18.07 6.32 26.22
CA PRO A 55 16.88 5.60 26.68
C PRO A 55 15.62 6.21 26.05
N LEU A 56 14.85 5.40 25.33
CA LEU A 56 13.64 5.87 24.67
C LEU A 56 12.59 6.20 25.73
N ASP A 57 12.24 7.49 25.85
CA ASP A 57 11.06 7.90 26.61
C ASP A 57 9.81 7.44 25.84
N LEU A 58 9.16 6.40 26.37
CA LEU A 58 8.01 5.77 25.73
C LEU A 58 6.77 6.67 25.71
N ASP A 59 6.63 7.53 26.72
CA ASP A 59 5.48 8.42 26.83
C ASP A 59 5.61 9.57 25.84
N ALA A 60 6.80 10.18 25.77
CA ALA A 60 7.11 11.23 24.81
C ALA A 60 7.06 10.75 23.35
N ASN A 61 7.34 9.47 23.09
CA ASN A 61 7.36 8.87 21.75
C ASN A 61 6.17 7.95 21.47
N SER A 62 5.12 8.03 22.28
CA SER A 62 3.97 7.13 22.20
C SER A 62 3.33 7.11 20.80
N SER A 63 3.20 8.26 20.14
CA SER A 63 2.68 8.34 18.76
C SER A 63 3.57 7.62 17.74
N THR A 64 4.90 7.71 17.89
CA THR A 64 5.82 6.98 17.02
C THR A 64 5.68 5.48 17.26
N ILE A 65 5.75 5.05 18.52
CA ILE A 65 5.66 3.64 18.92
C ILE A 65 4.34 2.99 18.46
N LYS A 66 3.22 3.71 18.60
CA LYS A 66 1.89 3.28 18.15
C LYS A 66 1.78 3.08 16.62
N ASN A 67 2.79 3.51 15.85
CA ASN A 67 2.80 3.53 14.39
C ASN A 67 4.05 2.88 13.76
N ILE A 68 4.95 2.30 14.57
CA ILE A 68 6.07 1.51 14.03
C ILE A 68 5.50 0.28 13.34
N ARG A 69 5.73 0.17 12.03
CA ARG A 69 5.25 -0.96 11.24
C ARG A 69 6.04 -2.22 11.59
N LEU A 70 5.37 -3.18 12.22
CA LEU A 70 5.89 -4.51 12.50
C LEU A 70 5.53 -5.50 11.38
N TRP A 71 4.38 -5.29 10.73
CA TRP A 71 3.90 -6.16 9.66
C TRP A 71 4.55 -5.84 8.30
N ASP A 72 5.08 -6.87 7.65
CA ASP A 72 5.40 -6.83 6.21
C ASP A 72 4.14 -7.17 5.39
N TYR A 73 3.92 -6.47 4.28
CA TYR A 73 2.70 -6.56 3.48
C TYR A 73 2.51 -7.94 2.84
N ARG A 74 3.59 -8.61 2.40
CA ARG A 74 3.50 -9.90 1.68
C ARG A 74 3.01 -11.06 2.55
N PRO A 75 3.57 -11.31 3.75
CA PRO A 75 3.04 -12.34 4.63
C PRO A 75 1.66 -11.96 5.16
N LEU A 76 1.41 -10.67 5.40
CA LEU A 76 0.13 -10.19 5.92
C LEU A 76 -1.03 -10.46 4.95
N LEU A 77 -0.83 -10.24 3.65
CA LEU A 77 -1.82 -10.56 2.61
C LEU A 77 -2.27 -12.02 2.67
N ARG A 78 -1.31 -12.96 2.80
CA ARG A 78 -1.61 -14.39 2.93
C ARG A 78 -2.38 -14.70 4.20
N THR A 79 -2.02 -14.07 5.31
CA THR A 79 -2.73 -14.22 6.58
C THR A 79 -4.15 -13.68 6.47
N TYR A 80 -4.36 -12.54 5.82
CA TYR A 80 -5.70 -12.02 5.55
C TYR A 80 -6.54 -12.99 4.71
N GLY A 81 -5.99 -13.54 3.62
CA GLY A 81 -6.70 -14.57 2.83
C GLY A 81 -7.15 -15.75 3.69
N GLN A 82 -6.22 -16.32 4.47
CA GLN A 82 -6.54 -17.44 5.36
C GLN A 82 -7.61 -17.12 6.40
N LEU A 83 -7.59 -15.91 6.98
CA LEU A 83 -8.50 -15.53 8.05
C LEU A 83 -9.85 -14.99 7.54
N GLN A 84 -9.88 -14.37 6.36
CA GLN A 84 -10.94 -13.41 6.00
C GLN A 84 -11.47 -13.51 4.57
N GLU A 85 -10.96 -14.42 3.75
CA GLU A 85 -11.48 -14.63 2.39
C GLU A 85 -12.90 -15.21 2.44
N ILE A 86 -13.20 -16.09 3.41
CA ILE A 86 -14.53 -16.57 3.86
C ILE A 86 -15.39 -17.25 2.75
N ARG A 87 -15.19 -16.96 1.46
CA ARG A 87 -15.92 -17.41 0.28
C ARG A 87 -14.97 -17.48 -0.92
N LEU A 88 -15.18 -18.47 -1.80
CA LEU A 88 -14.34 -18.76 -2.97
C LEU A 88 -14.46 -17.77 -4.14
N TYR A 89 -15.31 -16.76 -4.02
CA TYR A 89 -15.52 -15.74 -5.05
C TYR A 89 -15.01 -14.37 -4.61
N TYR A 90 -14.31 -14.31 -3.48
CA TYR A 90 -13.61 -13.12 -3.02
C TYR A 90 -12.12 -13.37 -3.00
N ALA A 91 -11.35 -12.34 -3.32
CA ALA A 91 -9.90 -12.38 -3.25
C ALA A 91 -9.36 -11.09 -2.62
N PHE A 92 -8.13 -11.17 -2.15
CA PHE A 92 -7.32 -10.05 -1.68
C PHE A 92 -6.09 -9.95 -2.57
N ILE A 93 -5.84 -8.77 -3.16
CA ILE A 93 -4.80 -8.59 -4.18
C ILE A 93 -3.60 -7.83 -3.64
N ASP A 94 -3.82 -6.62 -3.11
CA ASP A 94 -2.76 -5.83 -2.51
C ASP A 94 -3.10 -5.36 -1.08
N VAL A 95 -2.07 -5.13 -0.28
CA VAL A 95 -2.22 -4.55 1.06
C VAL A 95 -1.68 -3.13 1.05
N ASP A 96 -2.59 -2.20 1.31
CA ASP A 96 -2.26 -0.80 1.45
C ASP A 96 -1.91 -0.43 2.89
N VAL A 97 -1.11 0.62 3.03
CA VAL A 97 -0.79 1.24 4.33
C VAL A 97 -1.32 2.66 4.35
N ASP A 98 -2.22 2.94 5.28
CA ASP A 98 -2.84 4.26 5.42
C ASP A 98 -2.90 4.67 6.90
N ARG A 99 -3.43 5.87 7.18
CA ARG A 99 -3.53 6.43 8.52
C ARG A 99 -4.92 6.99 8.79
N TYR A 100 -5.51 6.54 9.88
CA TYR A 100 -6.82 6.99 10.35
C TYR A 100 -6.70 7.63 11.73
N ARG A 101 -7.63 8.54 12.02
CA ARG A 101 -7.78 9.15 13.34
C ARG A 101 -8.90 8.43 14.08
N LEU A 102 -8.58 7.87 15.25
CA LEU A 102 -9.49 7.16 16.15
C LEU A 102 -9.56 7.95 17.45
N GLY A 103 -10.62 8.76 17.61
CA GLY A 103 -10.62 9.84 18.61
C GLY A 103 -9.44 10.81 18.41
N ASP A 104 -8.60 10.96 19.44
CA ASP A 104 -7.40 11.80 19.40
C ASP A 104 -6.14 11.04 18.91
N ASP A 105 -6.22 9.71 18.76
CA ASP A 105 -5.09 8.88 18.35
C ASP A 105 -5.00 8.81 16.82
N TYR A 106 -3.83 9.18 16.28
CA TYR A 106 -3.52 8.97 14.87
C TYR A 106 -2.81 7.63 14.68
N ARG A 107 -3.46 6.70 13.97
CA ARG A 107 -3.05 5.30 13.86
C ARG A 107 -2.81 4.92 12.41
N GLN A 108 -1.64 4.34 12.16
CA GLN A 108 -1.26 3.73 10.92
C GLN A 108 -1.79 2.29 10.90
N VAL A 109 -2.42 1.94 9.79
CA VAL A 109 -3.09 0.67 9.58
C VAL A 109 -2.66 0.07 8.26
N THR A 110 -2.81 -1.25 8.18
CA THR A 110 -2.75 -2.03 6.95
C THR A 110 -4.15 -2.47 6.60
N LEU A 111 -4.58 -2.21 5.36
CA LEU A 111 -5.92 -2.53 4.90
C LEU A 111 -5.89 -3.21 3.54
N VAL A 112 -6.92 -4.01 3.27
CA VAL A 112 -7.12 -4.63 1.96
C VAL A 112 -8.61 -4.63 1.62
N ALA A 113 -8.93 -4.36 0.37
CA ALA A 113 -10.27 -4.46 -0.18
C ALA A 113 -10.61 -5.93 -0.47
N ARG A 114 -11.80 -6.38 -0.07
CA ARG A 114 -12.30 -7.70 -0.44
C ARG A 114 -12.97 -7.61 -1.81
N GLU A 115 -12.24 -7.96 -2.85
CA GLU A 115 -12.73 -7.82 -4.23
C GLU A 115 -13.39 -9.10 -4.73
N ILE A 116 -14.26 -8.96 -5.73
CA ILE A 116 -14.91 -10.10 -6.37
C ILE A 116 -13.97 -10.74 -7.39
N ALA A 117 -13.82 -12.06 -7.31
CA ALA A 117 -12.97 -12.86 -8.18
C ALA A 117 -13.81 -14.01 -8.80
N PRO A 118 -14.75 -13.71 -9.72
CA PRO A 118 -15.63 -14.74 -10.28
C PRO A 118 -14.86 -15.78 -11.11
N ASP A 119 -13.65 -15.47 -11.56
CA ASP A 119 -12.78 -16.38 -12.31
C ASP A 119 -12.13 -17.47 -11.44
N GLU A 120 -12.13 -17.30 -10.11
CA GLU A 120 -11.66 -18.32 -9.17
C GLU A 120 -12.71 -19.40 -8.87
N LEU A 121 -13.96 -19.16 -9.28
CA LEU A 121 -15.02 -20.15 -9.18
C LEU A 121 -14.74 -21.35 -10.11
N PRO A 122 -15.20 -22.57 -9.78
CA PRO A 122 -15.18 -23.68 -10.72
C PRO A 122 -15.87 -23.30 -12.04
N GLN A 123 -15.36 -23.79 -13.18
CA GLN A 123 -15.91 -23.45 -14.51
C GLN A 123 -17.43 -23.66 -14.63
N THR A 124 -17.97 -24.69 -13.96
CA THR A 124 -19.42 -24.95 -13.93
C THR A 124 -20.23 -23.88 -13.21
N ALA A 125 -19.61 -23.12 -12.31
CA ALA A 125 -20.19 -22.01 -11.57
C ALA A 125 -19.91 -20.64 -12.22
N GLN A 126 -19.05 -20.55 -13.24
CA GLN A 126 -18.78 -19.32 -14.01
C GLN A 126 -19.87 -19.04 -15.06
N THR A 127 -21.14 -19.23 -14.71
CA THR A 127 -22.26 -18.96 -15.61
C THR A 127 -22.47 -17.45 -15.78
N TRP A 128 -23.09 -17.04 -16.90
CA TRP A 128 -23.44 -15.63 -17.12
C TRP A 128 -24.27 -15.06 -15.96
N VAL A 129 -25.24 -15.83 -15.46
CA VAL A 129 -26.09 -15.44 -14.31
C VAL A 129 -25.24 -15.20 -13.06
N ASN A 130 -24.30 -16.09 -12.75
CA ASN A 130 -23.46 -15.93 -11.58
C ASN A 130 -22.55 -14.70 -11.69
N ARG A 131 -21.96 -14.45 -12.86
CA ARG A 131 -21.08 -13.29 -13.08
C ARG A 131 -21.81 -11.95 -13.07
N HIS A 132 -23.04 -11.88 -13.57
CA HIS A 132 -23.71 -10.60 -13.81
C HIS A 132 -24.88 -10.30 -12.87
N LEU A 133 -25.43 -11.32 -12.19
CA LEU A 133 -26.62 -11.16 -11.34
C LEU A 133 -26.42 -11.61 -9.89
N VAL A 134 -25.48 -12.53 -9.62
CA VAL A 134 -25.27 -13.08 -8.27
C VAL A 134 -24.02 -12.50 -7.61
N TYR A 135 -22.87 -12.61 -8.27
CA TYR A 135 -21.56 -12.19 -7.77
C TYR A 135 -21.14 -10.89 -8.45
N THR A 136 -21.75 -9.79 -8.05
CA THR A 136 -21.66 -8.51 -8.78
C THR A 136 -20.71 -7.49 -8.16
N HIS A 137 -20.23 -7.71 -6.94
CA HIS A 137 -19.41 -6.77 -6.20
C HIS A 137 -18.58 -7.49 -5.13
N GLY A 138 -17.44 -6.89 -4.80
CA GLY A 138 -16.67 -7.17 -3.58
C GLY A 138 -17.40 -6.71 -2.32
N SER A 139 -16.86 -7.03 -1.14
CA SER A 139 -17.56 -6.76 0.12
C SER A 139 -16.62 -6.35 1.26
N GLY A 140 -16.53 -5.03 1.46
CA GLY A 140 -15.88 -4.40 2.59
C GLY A 140 -14.36 -4.49 2.55
N VAL A 141 -13.75 -4.26 3.70
CA VAL A 141 -12.31 -4.25 3.87
C VAL A 141 -11.91 -5.10 5.07
N VAL A 142 -10.69 -5.59 5.06
CA VAL A 142 -10.02 -6.13 6.25
C VAL A 142 -8.94 -5.14 6.65
N LEU A 143 -8.89 -4.80 7.94
CA LEU A 143 -7.99 -3.78 8.44
C LEU A 143 -7.39 -4.22 9.77
N SER A 144 -6.09 -4.01 9.94
CA SER A 144 -5.38 -4.17 11.21
C SER A 144 -4.41 -3.00 11.43
N PRO A 145 -4.09 -2.63 12.67
CA PRO A 145 -3.01 -1.69 12.93
C PRO A 145 -1.67 -2.33 12.56
N VAL A 146 -0.70 -1.48 12.21
CA VAL A 146 0.61 -1.95 11.75
C VAL A 146 1.50 -2.53 12.85
N ASN A 147 1.13 -2.33 14.11
CA ASN A 147 1.99 -2.55 15.27
C ASN A 147 1.36 -3.46 16.36
N GLU A 148 0.20 -4.07 16.13
CA GLU A 148 -0.44 -4.97 17.10
C GLU A 148 -0.42 -6.41 16.61
N VAL A 149 -0.08 -7.31 17.53
CA VAL A 149 0.05 -8.75 17.32
C VAL A 149 -0.67 -9.45 18.47
N LEU A 150 -1.54 -10.40 18.14
CA LEU A 150 -2.20 -11.27 19.12
C LEU A 150 -1.24 -12.35 19.65
N GLU A 151 -1.61 -13.03 20.73
CA GLU A 151 -0.75 -14.03 21.38
C GLU A 151 -0.31 -15.16 20.43
N GLU A 152 -1.14 -15.49 19.43
CA GLU A 152 -0.87 -16.51 18.42
C GLU A 152 0.02 -16.02 17.27
N GLY A 153 0.50 -14.77 17.30
CA GLY A 153 1.28 -14.19 16.22
C GLY A 153 0.44 -13.73 15.02
N LEU A 154 -0.87 -13.55 15.21
CA LEU A 154 -1.80 -13.07 14.19
C LEU A 154 -2.03 -11.55 14.30
N PRO A 155 -2.38 -10.86 13.20
CA PRO A 155 -2.74 -9.45 13.24
C PRO A 155 -4.03 -9.24 14.04
N ASN A 156 -4.06 -8.18 14.85
CA ASN A 156 -5.28 -7.76 15.54
C ASN A 156 -6.22 -7.04 14.56
N LEU A 157 -7.19 -7.76 13.99
CA LEU A 157 -8.10 -7.18 12.99
C LEU A 157 -9.11 -6.22 13.64
N TRP A 158 -9.05 -4.93 13.27
CA TRP A 158 -10.04 -3.93 13.68
C TRP A 158 -11.25 -3.86 12.75
N VAL A 159 -11.11 -4.25 11.48
CA VAL A 159 -12.25 -4.46 10.57
C VAL A 159 -12.15 -5.87 9.99
N ARG A 160 -13.24 -6.64 10.11
CA ARG A 160 -13.28 -8.07 9.75
C ARG A 160 -14.68 -8.56 9.44
N ASP A 161 -14.76 -9.78 8.94
CA ASP A 161 -15.96 -10.58 8.64
C ASP A 161 -16.83 -10.04 7.49
N ILE A 162 -17.91 -10.78 7.22
CA ILE A 162 -18.94 -10.45 6.22
C ILE A 162 -20.31 -10.71 6.89
N PRO A 163 -21.15 -9.67 7.11
CA PRO A 163 -20.89 -8.25 6.86
C PRO A 163 -19.73 -7.70 7.73
N PRO A 164 -19.04 -6.63 7.29
CA PRO A 164 -17.91 -6.07 8.03
C PRO A 164 -18.30 -5.58 9.42
N GLN A 165 -17.51 -5.98 10.42
CA GLN A 165 -17.59 -5.55 11.80
C GLN A 165 -16.35 -4.72 12.12
N ALA A 166 -16.56 -3.56 12.72
CA ALA A 166 -15.50 -2.65 13.12
C ALA A 166 -15.38 -2.60 14.65
N SER A 167 -14.16 -2.66 15.17
CA SER A 167 -13.84 -2.44 16.58
C SER A 167 -14.00 -0.98 17.00
N TYR A 168 -13.93 -0.05 16.03
CA TYR A 168 -14.05 1.39 16.25
C TYR A 168 -15.21 1.95 15.41
N PRO A 169 -16.05 2.84 15.97
CA PRO A 169 -17.12 3.50 15.22
C PRO A 169 -16.62 4.23 13.97
N GLU A 170 -15.46 4.87 14.03
CA GLU A 170 -14.83 5.61 12.92
C GLU A 170 -14.44 4.72 11.74
N LEU A 171 -14.30 3.41 11.96
CA LEU A 171 -13.98 2.42 10.93
C LEU A 171 -15.21 1.66 10.44
N SER A 172 -16.42 2.09 10.83
CA SER A 172 -17.66 1.39 10.44
C SER A 172 -17.92 1.50 8.94
N VAL A 173 -18.03 0.35 8.28
CA VAL A 173 -18.36 0.27 6.85
C VAL A 173 -19.87 0.13 6.69
N THR A 174 -20.55 1.22 6.37
CA THR A 174 -22.01 1.22 6.17
C THR A 174 -22.44 0.75 4.78
N ARG A 175 -21.55 0.92 3.79
CA ARG A 175 -21.73 0.47 2.41
C ARG A 175 -20.53 -0.37 1.98
N PRO A 176 -20.60 -1.70 2.16
CA PRO A 176 -19.46 -2.56 1.89
C PRO A 176 -19.29 -2.87 0.40
N GLU A 177 -20.20 -2.47 -0.48
CA GLU A 177 -20.17 -2.92 -1.86
C GLU A 177 -19.04 -2.27 -2.66
N ILE A 178 -18.16 -3.11 -3.25
CA ILE A 178 -17.04 -2.67 -4.09
C ILE A 178 -17.31 -3.12 -5.53
N TYR A 179 -17.58 -2.18 -6.43
CA TYR A 179 -17.88 -2.46 -7.83
C TYR A 179 -16.66 -2.32 -8.76
N PHE A 180 -15.66 -1.56 -8.33
CA PHE A 180 -14.44 -1.31 -9.08
C PHE A 180 -13.27 -1.41 -8.11
N GLY A 181 -12.30 -2.24 -8.46
CA GLY A 181 -11.07 -2.45 -7.72
C GLY A 181 -9.95 -2.94 -8.65
N GLU A 182 -8.91 -3.49 -8.07
CA GLU A 182 -7.72 -3.95 -8.78
C GLU A 182 -7.96 -5.15 -9.69
N LEU A 183 -8.99 -5.98 -9.41
CA LEU A 183 -9.38 -7.11 -10.26
C LEU A 183 -10.36 -6.72 -11.39
N THR A 184 -10.80 -5.47 -11.44
CA THR A 184 -11.80 -5.04 -12.41
C THR A 184 -11.13 -4.55 -13.69
N ASP A 185 -11.01 -5.43 -14.69
CA ASP A 185 -10.32 -5.17 -15.96
C ASP A 185 -11.26 -4.81 -17.14
N GLU A 186 -12.58 -4.66 -16.90
CA GLU A 186 -13.59 -4.38 -17.94
C GLU A 186 -14.05 -2.92 -18.02
#